data_AF-A0A3D0U0H4-F1
#
_entry.id   AF-A0A3D0U0H4-F1
#
_cell.length_a   1.000
_cell.length_b   1.000
_cell.length_c   1.000
_cell.angle_alpha   90.00
_cell.angle_beta   90.00
_cell.angle_gamma   90.00
#
_symmetry.space_group_name_H-M   'P 1'
#
loop_
_entity.id
_entity.type
_entity.pdbx_description
1 polymer ?
#
loop_
_entity_poly.entity_id
_entity_poly.type
_entity_poly.pdbx_seq_one_letter_code
_entity_poly.pdbx_strand_id
1 'polypeptide(L)'
;MIKIKRGLNLPISGAPKQTIEDGPSIRTVAVLGSDYVGMKPTMHVKVGDQVKKGQTLFADKKTEGVLFTAPASGTISAIHRGHKRVLQSVVIDVAGDEEESFDAYAPTELSSIGRDKVQDNLVKSGLWTAFRTRPFSKVPALGSEPSSIFVTAMDTNPLAADP
;
A
#
# COMPACT_ATOMS: atom_id res chain seq x y z
N MET A 1 -10.78 -28.36 0.05
CA MET A 1 -10.25 -27.74 1.29
C MET A 1 -8.97 -28.47 1.68
N ILE A 2 -7.80 -27.82 1.58
CA ILE A 2 -6.51 -28.44 1.91
C ILE A 2 -6.25 -28.22 3.40
N LYS A 3 -6.26 -29.29 4.20
CA LYS A 3 -5.90 -29.24 5.63
C LYS A 3 -4.41 -29.54 5.80
N ILE A 4 -3.63 -28.52 6.15
CA ILE A 4 -2.22 -28.67 6.53
C ILE A 4 -2.17 -29.14 7.99
N LYS A 5 -1.65 -30.34 8.24
CA LYS A 5 -1.61 -30.95 9.59
C LYS A 5 -0.26 -30.81 10.31
N ARG A 6 0.79 -30.35 9.61
CA ARG A 6 2.18 -30.32 10.10
C ARG A 6 2.71 -28.88 10.20
N GLY A 7 1.99 -28.01 10.89
CA GLY A 7 2.46 -26.68 11.27
C GLY A 7 3.09 -26.68 12.66
N LEU A 8 4.01 -25.75 12.92
CA LEU A 8 4.57 -25.49 14.24
C LEU A 8 3.98 -24.17 14.74
N ASN A 9 3.39 -24.16 15.94
CA ASN A 9 3.01 -22.93 16.62
C ASN A 9 4.24 -22.36 17.32
N LEU A 10 4.65 -21.14 16.96
CA LEU A 10 5.80 -20.48 17.56
C LEU A 10 5.45 -20.00 18.99
N PRO A 11 6.13 -20.47 20.05
CA PRO A 11 5.82 -20.09 21.43
C PRO A 11 6.46 -18.74 21.77
N ILE A 12 5.84 -17.64 21.31
CA ILE A 12 6.29 -16.27 21.59
C ILE A 12 5.39 -15.66 22.68
N SER A 13 6.00 -15.13 23.73
CA SER A 13 5.30 -14.37 24.78
C SER A 13 4.93 -12.97 24.30
N GLY A 14 4.01 -12.31 25.03
CA GLY A 14 3.59 -10.94 24.73
C GLY A 14 2.38 -10.82 23.81
N ALA A 15 1.51 -11.84 23.76
CA ALA A 15 0.30 -11.81 22.95
C ALA A 15 -0.53 -10.55 23.25
N PRO A 16 -1.00 -9.82 22.22
CA PRO A 16 -1.76 -8.61 22.41
C PRO A 16 -3.16 -8.92 22.95
N LYS A 17 -3.72 -7.97 23.70
CA LYS A 17 -5.15 -7.96 24.00
C LYS A 17 -5.88 -7.67 22.68
N GLN A 18 -6.84 -8.53 22.33
CA GLN A 18 -7.62 -8.41 21.09
C GLN A 18 -8.75 -7.37 21.26
N THR A 19 -8.35 -6.13 21.50
CA THR A 19 -9.24 -4.96 21.61
C THR A 19 -8.60 -3.78 20.92
N ILE A 20 -9.40 -2.99 20.20
CA ILE A 20 -8.92 -1.80 19.51
C ILE A 20 -8.98 -0.61 20.46
N GLU A 21 -7.85 0.05 20.64
CA GLU A 21 -7.67 1.25 21.45
C GLU A 21 -6.86 2.26 20.61
N ASP A 22 -7.02 3.56 20.86
CA ASP A 22 -6.28 4.58 20.11
C ASP A 22 -4.78 4.49 20.39
N GLY A 23 -4.00 4.43 19.31
CA GLY A 23 -2.55 4.49 19.37
C GLY A 23 -2.02 5.90 19.69
N PRO A 24 -0.71 6.05 19.90
CA PRO A 24 -0.09 7.36 20.06
C PRO A 24 -0.27 8.20 18.79
N SER A 25 -0.36 9.53 18.95
CA SER A 25 -0.45 10.44 17.81
C SER A 25 0.81 10.36 16.94
N ILE A 26 0.62 10.01 15.66
CA ILE A 26 1.70 9.88 14.68
C ILE A 26 1.92 11.23 13.98
N ARG A 27 3.17 11.70 13.96
CA ARG A 27 3.55 12.98 13.33
C ARG A 27 4.23 12.81 11.98
N THR A 28 4.72 11.61 11.69
CA THR A 28 5.51 11.34 10.50
C THR A 28 5.15 9.97 9.95
N VAL A 29 4.96 9.89 8.65
CA VAL A 29 4.66 8.66 7.91
C VAL A 29 5.62 8.52 6.74
N ALA A 30 5.81 7.30 6.24
CA ALA A 30 6.67 7.07 5.10
C ALA A 30 6.18 5.95 4.19
N VAL A 31 6.44 6.10 2.89
CA VAL A 31 6.33 5.01 1.90
C VAL A 31 7.72 4.44 1.68
N LEU A 32 7.88 3.13 1.87
CA LEU A 32 9.16 2.44 1.76
C LEU A 32 9.37 1.88 0.36
N GLY A 33 10.52 2.18 -0.24
CA GLY A 33 10.84 1.66 -1.58
C GLY A 33 11.10 0.16 -1.60
N SER A 34 11.57 -0.41 -0.48
CA SER A 34 11.89 -1.83 -0.35
C SER A 34 10.69 -2.77 -0.32
N ASP A 35 9.49 -2.24 -0.04
CA ASP A 35 8.27 -3.05 0.09
C ASP A 35 7.77 -3.57 -1.26
N TYR A 36 8.25 -2.96 -2.36
CA TYR A 36 7.81 -3.24 -3.72
C TYR A 36 8.92 -3.92 -4.54
N VAL A 37 8.75 -5.22 -4.77
CA VAL A 37 9.75 -6.07 -5.42
C VAL A 37 10.05 -5.61 -6.85
N GLY A 38 11.28 -5.15 -7.08
CA GLY A 38 11.77 -4.77 -8.41
C GLY A 38 11.33 -3.38 -8.90
N MET A 39 10.66 -2.60 -8.03
CA MET A 39 10.21 -1.25 -8.32
C MET A 39 11.39 -0.30 -8.55
N LYS A 40 11.28 0.56 -9.56
CA LYS A 40 12.23 1.64 -9.83
C LYS A 40 11.50 2.98 -9.86
N PRO A 41 11.70 3.86 -8.86
CA PRO A 41 10.86 5.03 -8.71
C PRO A 41 11.26 6.14 -9.68
N THR A 42 10.28 6.68 -10.37
CA THR A 42 10.30 8.01 -11.00
C THR A 42 9.62 8.97 -10.03
N MET A 43 10.36 9.91 -9.45
CA MET A 43 9.80 10.82 -8.44
C MET A 43 8.90 11.88 -9.06
N HIS A 44 7.77 12.16 -8.42
CA HIS A 44 6.86 13.27 -8.74
C HIS A 44 6.91 14.40 -7.71
N VAL A 45 7.61 14.18 -6.59
CA VAL A 45 7.78 15.14 -5.50
C VAL A 45 9.25 15.33 -5.15
N LYS A 46 9.56 16.45 -4.48
CA LYS A 46 10.86 16.77 -3.87
C LYS A 46 10.68 17.15 -2.40
N VAL A 47 11.78 17.18 -1.66
CA VAL A 47 11.80 17.65 -0.27
C VAL A 47 11.30 19.10 -0.21
N GLY A 48 10.41 19.38 0.74
CA GLY A 48 9.75 20.66 0.92
C GLY A 48 8.42 20.83 0.18
N ASP A 49 8.03 19.89 -0.69
CA ASP A 49 6.72 19.94 -1.34
C ASP A 49 5.59 19.64 -0.33
N GLN A 50 4.49 20.36 -0.46
CA GLN A 50 3.23 20.00 0.20
C GLN A 50 2.50 18.93 -0.61
N VAL A 51 1.94 17.95 0.10
CA VAL A 51 1.22 16.82 -0.49
C VAL A 51 -0.12 16.61 0.19
N LYS A 52 -1.11 16.21 -0.58
CA LYS A 52 -2.42 15.76 -0.10
C LYS A 52 -2.42 14.24 0.10
N LYS A 53 -3.27 13.73 0.99
CA LYS A 53 -3.53 12.29 1.08
C LYS A 53 -4.05 11.79 -0.27
N GLY A 54 -3.49 10.71 -0.80
CA GLY A 54 -3.81 10.19 -2.14
C GLY A 54 -3.04 10.86 -3.29
N GLN A 55 -2.27 11.92 -3.06
CA GLN A 55 -1.44 12.54 -4.11
C GLN A 55 -0.27 11.63 -4.50
N THR A 56 0.06 11.58 -5.80
CA THR A 56 1.18 10.76 -6.30
C THR A 56 2.54 11.27 -5.79
N LEU A 57 3.31 10.37 -5.16
CA LEU A 57 4.68 10.60 -4.73
C LEU A 57 5.70 10.18 -5.80
N PHE A 58 5.50 8.99 -6.37
CA PHE A 58 6.35 8.43 -7.41
C PHE A 58 5.60 7.38 -8.23
N ALA A 59 6.13 7.03 -9.39
CA ALA A 59 5.62 5.96 -10.26
C ALA A 59 6.70 4.88 -10.48
N ASP A 60 6.30 3.65 -10.81
CA ASP A 60 7.25 2.59 -11.15
C ASP A 60 7.65 2.63 -12.63
N LYS A 61 8.94 2.84 -12.91
CA LYS A 61 9.50 2.77 -14.26
C LYS A 61 9.49 1.34 -14.84
N LYS A 62 9.43 0.30 -13.99
CA LYS A 62 9.39 -1.11 -14.42
C LYS A 62 7.98 -1.60 -14.68
N THR A 63 6.97 -0.96 -14.12
CA THR A 63 5.55 -1.30 -14.30
C THR A 63 4.81 -0.01 -14.58
N GLU A 64 4.88 0.41 -15.84
CA GLU A 64 4.36 1.71 -16.29
C GLU A 64 2.90 1.91 -15.90
N GLY A 65 2.59 3.11 -15.42
CA GLY A 65 1.27 3.52 -14.96
C GLY A 65 0.98 3.20 -13.50
N VAL A 66 1.74 2.35 -12.81
CA VAL A 66 1.55 2.13 -11.37
C VAL A 66 2.02 3.36 -10.58
N LEU A 67 1.13 3.89 -9.74
CA LEU A 67 1.34 5.07 -8.91
C LEU A 67 1.43 4.70 -7.43
N PHE A 68 2.30 5.40 -6.70
CA PHE A 68 2.46 5.30 -5.26
C PHE A 68 2.10 6.65 -4.65
N THR A 69 1.13 6.65 -3.75
CA THR A 69 0.48 7.86 -3.27
C THR A 69 0.81 8.15 -1.80
N ALA A 70 0.59 9.39 -1.38
CA ALA A 70 0.83 9.84 -0.03
C ALA A 70 -0.23 9.26 0.93
N PRO A 71 0.16 8.58 2.02
CA PRO A 71 -0.80 8.05 3.00
C PRO A 71 -1.41 9.15 3.89
N ALA A 72 -0.83 10.36 3.91
CA ALA A 72 -1.32 11.49 4.70
C ALA A 72 -1.04 12.82 3.98
N SER A 73 -1.80 13.85 4.34
CA SER A 73 -1.48 15.24 3.98
C SER A 73 -0.29 15.74 4.81
N GLY A 74 0.51 16.62 4.23
CA GLY A 74 1.62 17.23 4.94
C GLY A 74 2.73 17.73 4.02
N THR A 75 3.95 17.76 4.55
CA THR A 75 5.14 18.22 3.82
C THR A 75 6.16 17.09 3.68
N ILE A 76 6.76 16.96 2.50
CA ILE A 76 7.85 15.99 2.26
C ILE A 76 9.08 16.43 3.04
N SER A 77 9.34 15.79 4.17
CA SER A 77 10.46 16.16 5.05
C SER A 77 11.77 15.51 4.61
N ALA A 78 11.73 14.30 4.03
CA ALA A 78 12.92 13.64 3.53
C ALA A 78 12.63 12.66 2.39
N ILE A 79 13.61 12.49 1.50
CA ILE A 79 13.65 11.41 0.51
C ILE A 79 14.98 10.69 0.68
N HIS A 80 14.96 9.55 1.36
CA HIS A 80 16.16 8.78 1.68
C HIS A 80 16.56 7.87 0.53
N ARG A 81 17.86 7.90 0.20
CA ARG A 81 18.44 7.08 -0.86
C ARG A 81 19.65 6.32 -0.34
N GLY A 82 19.70 5.03 -0.63
CA GLY A 82 20.81 4.14 -0.31
C GLY A 82 21.83 4.02 -1.44
N HIS A 83 22.62 2.96 -1.37
CA HIS A 83 23.64 2.61 -2.37
C HIS A 83 23.02 2.54 -3.78
N LYS A 84 23.74 3.04 -4.80
CA LYS A 84 23.25 3.17 -6.19
C LYS A 84 21.93 3.95 -6.32
N ARG A 85 21.67 4.89 -5.40
CA ARG A 85 20.47 5.76 -5.38
C ARG A 85 19.14 5.01 -5.23
N VAL A 86 19.16 3.80 -4.68
CA VAL A 86 17.93 3.04 -4.35
C VAL A 86 17.09 3.85 -3.39
N LEU A 87 15.80 4.02 -3.68
CA LEU A 87 14.87 4.70 -2.77
C LEU A 87 14.67 3.83 -1.53
N GLN A 88 14.96 4.40 -0.37
CA GLN A 88 14.69 3.76 0.92
C GLN A 88 13.31 4.17 1.40
N SER A 89 13.05 5.47 1.50
CA SER A 89 11.78 5.99 1.96
C SER A 89 11.51 7.41 1.45
N VAL A 90 10.23 7.73 1.33
CA VAL A 90 9.71 9.09 1.20
C VAL A 90 8.97 9.40 2.48
N VAL A 91 9.43 10.40 3.21
CA VAL A 91 8.95 10.76 4.55
C VAL A 91 8.09 12.01 4.47
N ILE A 92 6.94 11.97 5.13
CA ILE A 92 5.95 13.05 5.18
C ILE A 92 5.76 13.43 6.63
N ASP A 93 5.98 14.70 6.95
CA ASP A 93 5.55 15.27 8.22
C ASP A 93 4.07 15.64 8.09
N VAL A 94 3.24 14.97 8.89
CA VAL A 94 1.78 15.01 8.82
C VAL A 94 1.29 16.38 9.27
N ALA A 95 0.53 17.04 8.41
CA ALA A 95 -0.10 18.31 8.70
C ALA A 95 -1.35 18.49 7.82
N GLY A 96 -2.43 19.01 8.42
CA GLY A 96 -3.71 19.15 7.73
C GLY A 96 -4.39 17.81 7.43
N ASP A 97 -5.49 17.91 6.70
CA ASP A 97 -6.41 16.81 6.37
C ASP A 97 -6.78 16.81 4.88
N GLU A 98 -6.08 17.57 4.04
CA GLU A 98 -6.37 17.64 2.62
C GLU A 98 -6.20 16.28 1.93
N GLU A 99 -7.16 15.94 1.09
CA GLU A 99 -7.19 14.66 0.38
C GLU A 99 -7.59 14.84 -1.09
N GLU A 100 -7.02 13.98 -1.93
CA GLU A 100 -7.53 13.76 -3.29
C GLU A 100 -8.81 12.95 -3.21
N SER A 101 -9.84 13.40 -3.93
CA SER A 101 -11.11 12.68 -4.06
C SER A 101 -11.13 11.86 -5.35
N PHE A 102 -11.77 10.70 -5.28
CA PHE A 102 -11.94 9.80 -6.42
C PHE A 102 -13.41 9.48 -6.61
N ASP A 103 -13.74 8.82 -7.72
CA ASP A 103 -15.11 8.38 -7.98
C ASP A 103 -15.59 7.47 -6.85
N ALA A 104 -16.72 7.85 -6.25
CA ALA A 104 -17.41 7.08 -5.22
C ALA A 104 -18.66 6.42 -5.82
N TYR A 105 -18.94 5.20 -5.37
CA TYR A 105 -20.03 4.37 -5.88
C TYR A 105 -20.84 3.82 -4.70
N ALA A 106 -22.15 3.68 -4.88
CA ALA A 106 -22.99 3.04 -3.88
C ALA A 106 -22.68 1.53 -3.80
N PRO A 107 -22.86 0.87 -2.64
CA PRO A 107 -22.61 -0.56 -2.50
C PRO A 107 -23.35 -1.44 -3.53
N THR A 108 -24.55 -1.01 -3.93
CA THR A 108 -25.38 -1.68 -4.94
C THR A 108 -24.81 -1.60 -6.35
N GLU A 109 -23.93 -0.64 -6.63
CA GLU A 109 -23.36 -0.39 -7.95
C GLU A 109 -22.02 -1.10 -8.15
N LEU A 110 -21.33 -1.49 -7.07
CA LEU A 110 -19.96 -2.03 -7.10
C LEU A 110 -19.79 -3.22 -8.05
N SER A 111 -20.77 -4.11 -8.13
CA SER A 111 -20.75 -5.29 -9.00
C SER A 111 -20.96 -4.97 -10.49
N SER A 112 -21.42 -3.76 -10.81
CA SER A 112 -21.70 -3.31 -12.17
C SER A 112 -20.61 -2.42 -12.76
N ILE A 113 -19.61 -2.03 -11.96
CA ILE A 113 -18.53 -1.16 -12.41
C ILE A 113 -17.66 -1.92 -13.43
N GLY A 114 -17.42 -1.30 -14.58
CA GLY A 114 -16.52 -1.85 -15.58
C GLY A 114 -15.09 -2.01 -15.04
N ARG A 115 -14.43 -3.10 -15.42
CA ARG A 115 -13.06 -3.43 -14.97
C ARG A 115 -12.08 -2.27 -15.11
N ASP A 116 -12.11 -1.57 -16.25
CA ASP A 116 -11.19 -0.47 -16.52
C ASP A 116 -11.38 0.70 -15.54
N LYS A 117 -12.62 0.99 -15.14
CA LYS A 117 -12.92 2.02 -14.13
C LYS A 117 -12.43 1.61 -12.75
N VAL A 118 -12.60 0.34 -12.38
CA VAL A 118 -12.08 -0.18 -11.11
C VAL A 118 -10.55 -0.08 -11.09
N GLN A 119 -9.89 -0.51 -12.17
CA GLN A 119 -8.44 -0.44 -12.28
C GLN A 119 -7.95 1.02 -12.23
N ASP A 120 -8.55 1.92 -12.99
CA ASP A 120 -8.19 3.34 -13.03
C ASP A 120 -8.34 4.00 -11.64
N ASN A 121 -9.44 3.76 -10.94
CA ASN A 121 -9.67 4.30 -9.60
C ASN A 121 -8.63 3.76 -8.58
N LEU A 122 -8.36 2.46 -8.62
CA LEU A 122 -7.34 1.83 -7.76
C LEU A 122 -5.92 2.33 -8.07
N VAL A 123 -5.60 2.58 -9.34
CA VAL A 123 -4.30 3.11 -9.75
C VAL A 123 -4.14 4.56 -9.31
N LYS A 124 -5.12 5.42 -9.60
CA LYS A 124 -5.10 6.85 -9.24
C LYS A 124 -5.01 7.05 -7.72
N SER A 125 -5.69 6.24 -6.94
CA SER A 125 -5.60 6.26 -5.47
C SER A 125 -4.34 5.63 -4.90
N GLY A 126 -3.58 4.86 -5.69
CA GLY A 126 -2.40 4.09 -5.26
C GLY A 126 -2.73 2.75 -4.59
N LEU A 127 -4.02 2.43 -4.39
CA LEU A 127 -4.47 1.16 -3.79
C LEU A 127 -4.23 -0.07 -4.68
N TRP A 128 -3.94 0.11 -5.97
CA TRP A 128 -3.50 -0.98 -6.85
C TRP A 128 -2.28 -1.73 -6.30
N THR A 129 -1.43 -1.03 -5.52
CA THR A 129 -0.23 -1.60 -4.91
C THR A 129 -0.52 -2.59 -3.77
N ALA A 130 -1.77 -2.67 -3.28
CA ALA A 130 -2.20 -3.70 -2.34
C ALA A 130 -2.21 -5.11 -2.97
N PHE A 131 -2.41 -5.19 -4.30
CA PHE A 131 -2.33 -6.46 -5.00
C PHE A 131 -0.88 -6.90 -5.18
N ARG A 132 -0.66 -8.20 -5.01
CA ARG A 132 0.62 -8.86 -5.27
C ARG A 132 0.40 -10.13 -6.05
N THR A 133 1.10 -10.24 -7.18
CA THR A 133 1.10 -11.44 -8.02
C THR A 133 1.76 -12.61 -7.29
N ARG A 134 1.30 -13.83 -7.54
CA ARG A 134 2.01 -15.05 -7.14
C ARG A 134 2.61 -15.71 -8.38
N PRO A 135 3.85 -16.23 -8.33
CA PRO A 135 4.70 -16.42 -7.14
C PRO A 135 5.58 -15.21 -6.76
N PHE A 136 5.74 -14.22 -7.64
CA PHE A 136 6.83 -13.23 -7.54
C PHE A 136 6.58 -12.07 -6.57
N SER A 137 5.38 -11.94 -6.02
CA SER A 137 4.98 -10.90 -5.06
C SER A 137 5.20 -9.47 -5.57
N LYS A 138 5.09 -9.27 -6.89
CA LYS A 138 5.17 -7.96 -7.55
C LYS A 138 3.79 -7.34 -7.68
N VAL A 139 3.71 -6.02 -7.69
CA VAL A 139 2.49 -5.30 -8.09
C VAL A 139 2.10 -5.75 -9.51
N PRO A 140 0.82 -6.08 -9.79
CA PRO A 140 0.41 -6.52 -11.12
C PRO A 140 0.62 -5.43 -12.18
N ALA A 141 0.96 -5.84 -13.39
CA ALA A 141 0.96 -4.93 -14.53
C ALA A 141 -0.47 -4.48 -14.85
N LEU A 142 -0.62 -3.22 -15.28
CA LEU A 142 -1.92 -2.71 -15.70
C LEU A 142 -2.44 -3.51 -16.90
N GLY A 143 -3.74 -3.78 -16.93
CA GLY A 143 -4.39 -4.61 -17.94
C GLY A 143 -4.24 -6.11 -17.71
N SER A 144 -3.35 -6.57 -16.81
CA SER A 144 -3.22 -8.01 -16.51
C SER A 144 -4.45 -8.57 -15.78
N GLU A 145 -4.86 -9.79 -16.17
CA GLU A 145 -6.02 -10.47 -15.61
C GLU A 145 -5.56 -11.65 -14.74
N PRO A 146 -5.91 -11.69 -13.45
CA PRO A 146 -5.63 -12.84 -12.62
C PRO A 146 -6.63 -13.96 -12.92
N SER A 147 -6.18 -15.21 -12.88
CA SER A 147 -7.09 -16.36 -12.86
C SER A 147 -7.93 -16.42 -11.58
N SER A 148 -7.42 -15.85 -10.48
CA SER A 148 -8.08 -15.84 -9.18
C SER A 148 -7.53 -14.71 -8.31
N ILE A 149 -8.41 -14.12 -7.49
CA ILE A 149 -8.05 -13.15 -6.45
C ILE A 149 -8.24 -13.85 -5.10
N PHE A 150 -7.20 -13.84 -4.27
CA PHE A 150 -7.24 -14.42 -2.94
C PHE A 150 -7.25 -13.31 -1.89
N VAL A 151 -8.25 -13.32 -1.01
CA VAL A 151 -8.37 -12.40 0.12
C VAL A 151 -7.91 -13.14 1.38
N THR A 152 -6.84 -12.66 2.00
CA THR A 152 -6.33 -13.21 3.26
C THR A 152 -7.08 -12.60 4.43
N ALA A 153 -8.12 -13.28 4.90
CA ALA A 153 -8.92 -12.91 6.09
C ALA A 153 -8.57 -13.80 7.30
N MET A 154 -7.29 -14.12 7.46
CA MET A 154 -6.73 -14.83 8.60
C MET A 154 -5.24 -14.47 8.71
N ASP A 155 -4.71 -14.38 9.93
CA ASP A 155 -3.28 -14.20 10.19
C ASP A 155 -2.79 -15.21 11.23
N THR A 156 -1.86 -16.07 10.84
CA THR A 156 -1.28 -17.09 11.72
C THR A 156 0.08 -16.67 12.29
N ASN A 157 0.53 -15.44 12.03
CA ASN A 157 1.75 -14.91 12.61
C ASN A 157 1.59 -14.75 14.13
N PRO A 158 2.65 -15.00 14.91
CA PRO A 158 2.61 -14.70 16.33
C PRO A 158 2.42 -13.20 16.53
N LEU A 159 1.65 -12.83 17.56
CA LEU A 159 1.33 -11.44 17.92
C LEU A 159 0.45 -10.67 16.92
N ALA A 160 -0.14 -11.36 15.93
CA ALA A 160 -1.08 -10.74 15.01
C ALA A 160 -2.39 -10.31 15.71
N ALA A 161 -3.06 -9.33 15.13
CA ALA A 161 -4.46 -9.06 15.42
C ALA A 161 -5.33 -10.20 14.84
N ASP A 162 -6.43 -10.53 15.53
CA ASP A 162 -7.44 -11.46 15.00
C ASP A 162 -8.34 -10.68 14.01
N PRO A 163 -8.31 -11.00 12.70
CA PRO A 163 -9.00 -10.24 11.66
C PRO A 163 -10.52 -10.49 11.59
#